data_AF-A0A969ICB2-F1
#
_entry.id   AF-A0A969ICB2-F1
#
_cell.length_a   1.000
_cell.length_b   1.000
_cell.length_c   1.000
_cell.angle_alpha   90.00
_cell.angle_beta   90.00
_cell.angle_gamma   90.00
#
_symmetry.space_group_name_H-M   'P 1'
#
loop_
_entity.id
_entity.type
_entity.pdbx_description
1 polymer ?
#
loop_
_entity_poly.entity_id
_entity_poly.type
_entity_poly.pdbx_seq_one_letter_code
_entity_poly.pdbx_strand_id
1 'polypeptide(L)'
;MPADKYAWKPHDSIRNFAEQMLHLAQGNMGLSANGTGRERIWQGRNLERNQSAHSKDSVVYFVMASYDFAIDGIKNMDASRLEEKNKTRQF
;
A
#
# COMPACT_ATOMS: atom_id res chain seq x y z
N MET A 1 10.76 14.44 -2.82
CA MET A 1 11.34 14.49 -1.47
C MET A 1 12.85 14.23 -1.55
N PRO A 2 13.71 15.04 -0.92
CA PRO A 2 15.14 14.73 -0.78
C PRO A 2 15.36 13.36 -0.11
N ALA A 3 16.38 12.61 -0.54
CA ALA A 3 16.57 11.22 -0.10
C ALA A 3 16.79 11.09 1.41
N ASP A 4 17.49 12.05 2.01
CA ASP A 4 17.79 12.16 3.44
C ASP A 4 16.59 12.62 4.28
N LYS A 5 15.47 13.01 3.65
CA LYS A 5 14.29 13.55 4.35
C LYS A 5 13.09 12.60 4.37
N TYR A 6 13.23 11.37 3.89
CA TYR A 6 12.11 10.41 3.87
C TYR A 6 11.57 10.08 5.28
N ALA A 7 12.47 9.96 6.26
CA ALA A 7 12.10 9.70 7.65
C ALA A 7 11.87 10.98 8.48
N TRP A 8 12.11 12.16 7.90
CA TRP A 8 12.01 13.43 8.64
C TRP A 8 10.57 13.69 9.09
N LYS A 9 10.38 14.00 10.38
CA LYS A 9 9.09 14.35 10.97
C LYS A 9 9.03 15.83 11.31
N PRO A 10 8.02 16.57 10.82
CA PRO A 10 7.75 17.92 11.29
C PRO A 10 7.18 17.93 12.72
N HIS A 11 6.46 16.87 13.12
CA HIS A 11 5.80 16.73 14.41
C HIS A 11 5.51 15.25 14.70
N ASP A 12 5.54 14.84 15.97
CA ASP A 12 5.43 13.43 16.37
C ASP A 12 4.08 12.77 16.00
N SER A 13 3.01 13.56 15.98
CA SER A 13 1.66 13.09 15.62
C SER A 13 1.39 13.00 14.11
N ILE A 14 2.32 13.46 13.27
CA ILE A 14 2.16 13.48 11.82
C ILE A 14 3.00 12.37 11.20
N ARG A 15 2.43 11.63 10.25
CA ARG A 15 3.21 10.68 9.45
C ARG A 15 4.32 11.41 8.71
N ASN A 16 5.55 10.89 8.77
CA ASN A 16 6.59 11.34 7.85
C ASN A 16 6.27 10.90 6.41
N PHE A 17 7.09 11.36 5.47
CA PHE A 17 6.91 11.04 4.07
C PHE A 17 6.97 9.52 3.81
N ALA A 18 7.94 8.81 4.39
CA ALA A 18 8.05 7.36 4.24
C ALA A 18 6.82 6.62 4.79
N GLU A 19 6.40 6.92 6.01
CA GLU A 19 5.21 6.37 6.66
C GLU A 19 3.97 6.58 5.80
N GLN A 20 3.76 7.79 5.27
CA GLN A 20 2.59 8.10 4.43
C GLN A 20 2.61 7.31 3.10
N MET A 21 3.77 7.20 2.46
CA MET A 21 3.89 6.46 1.20
C MET A 21 3.77 4.95 1.39
N LEU A 22 4.32 4.40 2.48
CA LEU A 22 4.18 2.99 2.83
C LEU A 22 2.74 2.67 3.26
N HIS A 23 2.06 3.59 3.95
CA HIS A 23 0.64 3.49 4.25
C HIS A 23 -0.18 3.40 2.95
N LEU A 24 0.10 4.28 1.98
CA LEU A 24 -0.52 4.24 0.65
C LEU A 24 -0.28 2.89 -0.05
N ALA A 25 0.94 2.37 0.00
CA ALA A 25 1.28 1.08 -0.60
C ALA A 25 0.46 -0.08 0.01
N GLN A 26 0.29 -0.08 1.33
CA GLN A 26 -0.56 -1.07 2.01
C GLN A 26 -2.05 -0.87 1.71
N GLY A 27 -2.50 0.39 1.58
CA GLY A 27 -3.86 0.75 1.20
C GLY A 27 -4.22 0.24 -0.20
N ASN A 28 -3.36 0.50 -1.19
CA ASN A 28 -3.52 -0.01 -2.56
C ASN A 28 -3.70 -1.53 -2.55
N MET A 29 -2.81 -2.26 -1.88
CA MET A 29 -2.92 -3.71 -1.83
C MET A 29 -4.17 -4.19 -1.08
N GLY A 30 -4.52 -3.58 0.05
CA GLY A 30 -5.70 -3.97 0.83
C GLY A 30 -7.00 -3.77 0.06
N LEU A 31 -7.17 -2.58 -0.54
CA LEU A 31 -8.36 -2.23 -1.31
C LEU A 31 -8.44 -3.02 -2.61
N SER A 32 -7.34 -3.13 -3.36
CA SER A 32 -7.32 -3.91 -4.60
C SER A 32 -7.54 -5.39 -4.34
N ALA A 33 -6.98 -5.98 -3.27
CA ALA A 33 -7.27 -7.36 -2.90
C ALA A 33 -8.77 -7.58 -2.61
N ASN A 34 -9.39 -6.66 -1.85
CA ASN A 34 -10.81 -6.73 -1.56
C ASN A 34 -11.67 -6.58 -2.83
N GLY A 35 -11.29 -5.70 -3.76
CA GLY A 35 -12.04 -5.47 -5.00
C GLY A 35 -11.87 -6.59 -6.04
N THR A 36 -10.68 -7.17 -6.14
CA THR A 36 -10.31 -8.10 -7.22
C THR A 36 -10.31 -9.57 -6.78
N GLY A 37 -10.40 -9.84 -5.48
CA GLY A 37 -10.26 -11.18 -4.90
C GLY A 37 -8.82 -11.71 -4.86
N ARG A 38 -7.83 -10.90 -5.26
CA ARG A 38 -6.42 -11.29 -5.26
C ARG A 38 -5.85 -11.40 -3.84
N GLU A 39 -5.02 -12.42 -3.59
CA GLU A 39 -4.34 -12.60 -2.31
C GLU A 39 -3.27 -11.52 -2.06
N ARG A 40 -3.16 -11.06 -0.80
CA ARG A 40 -2.25 -9.97 -0.41
C ARG A 40 -0.82 -10.48 -0.21
N ILE A 41 0.15 -9.80 -0.81
CA ILE A 41 1.58 -10.17 -0.75
C ILE A 41 2.33 -9.72 0.52
N TRP A 42 1.84 -8.71 1.27
CA TRP A 42 2.42 -8.29 2.57
C TRP A 42 1.44 -8.42 3.74
N GLN A 43 0.59 -9.45 3.73
CA GLN A 43 -0.38 -9.68 4.80
C GLN A 43 0.32 -9.80 6.18
N GLY A 44 -0.27 -9.16 7.19
CA GLY A 44 0.25 -9.18 8.57
C GLY A 44 1.47 -8.28 8.82
N ARG A 45 2.03 -7.63 7.79
CA ARG A 45 3.12 -6.67 7.96
C ARG A 45 2.57 -5.27 8.22
N ASN A 46 3.26 -4.48 9.03
CA ASN A 46 3.03 -3.04 9.16
C ASN A 46 4.23 -2.31 8.54
N LEU A 47 4.12 -1.93 7.27
CA LEU A 47 5.24 -1.32 6.54
C LEU A 47 5.49 0.10 6.99
N GLU A 48 4.44 0.90 7.25
CA GLU A 48 4.62 2.27 7.74
C GLU A 48 5.42 2.30 9.05
N ARG A 49 5.29 1.30 9.92
CA ARG A 49 6.04 1.21 11.19
C ARG A 49 7.38 0.48 11.07
N ASN A 50 7.72 -0.06 9.91
CA ASN A 50 9.01 -0.71 9.69
C ASN A 50 10.08 0.32 9.30
N GLN A 51 10.93 0.71 10.26
CA GLN A 51 11.99 1.70 10.02
C GLN A 51 12.97 1.29 8.91
N SER A 52 13.22 -0.01 8.71
CA SER A 52 14.08 -0.49 7.60
C SER A 52 13.49 -0.22 6.21
N ALA A 53 12.19 0.07 6.12
CA ALA A 53 11.51 0.41 4.88
C ALA A 53 11.53 1.92 4.57
N HIS A 54 12.07 2.77 5.46
CA HIS A 54 11.97 4.24 5.33
C HIS A 54 13.01 4.87 4.40
N SER A 55 13.93 4.10 3.83
CA SER A 55 14.86 4.62 2.80
C SER A 55 14.11 4.97 1.51
N LYS A 56 14.67 5.90 0.73
CA LYS A 56 14.12 6.27 -0.59
C LYS A 56 13.86 5.04 -1.45
N ASP A 57 14.84 4.15 -1.57
CA ASP A 57 14.77 3.00 -2.47
C ASP A 57 13.73 1.98 -2.00
N SER A 58 13.66 1.71 -0.68
CA SER A 58 12.63 0.84 -0.11
C SER A 58 11.22 1.41 -0.34
N VAL A 59 11.01 2.70 -0.07
CA VAL A 59 9.70 3.34 -0.28
C VAL A 59 9.30 3.29 -1.75
N VAL A 60 10.20 3.62 -2.68
CA VAL A 60 9.92 3.54 -4.12
C VAL A 60 9.55 2.11 -4.52
N TYR A 61 10.29 1.11 -4.06
CA TYR A 61 10.01 -0.29 -4.32
C TYR A 61 8.60 -0.69 -3.87
N PHE A 62 8.24 -0.43 -2.60
CA PHE A 62 6.93 -0.81 -2.06
C PHE A 62 5.77 -0.07 -2.76
N VAL A 63 5.95 1.21 -3.08
CA VAL A 63 4.93 1.98 -3.80
C VAL A 63 4.71 1.42 -5.20
N MET A 64 5.77 1.20 -5.97
CA MET A 64 5.67 0.66 -7.33
C MET A 64 5.07 -0.75 -7.32
N ALA A 65 5.53 -1.63 -6.43
CA ALA A 65 4.97 -2.98 -6.28
C ALA A 65 3.48 -2.95 -5.90
N SER A 66 3.03 -1.96 -5.12
CA SER A 66 1.61 -1.80 -4.80
C SER A 66 0.77 -1.39 -6.01
N TYR A 67 1.33 -0.56 -6.90
CA TYR A 67 0.66 -0.19 -8.15
C TYR A 67 0.61 -1.35 -9.12
N ASP A 68 1.70 -2.09 -9.30
CA ASP A 68 1.72 -3.27 -10.15
C ASP A 68 0.71 -4.32 -9.68
N PHE A 69 0.64 -4.56 -8.36
CA PHE A 69 -0.36 -5.44 -7.76
C PHE A 69 -1.80 -5.00 -8.09
N ALA A 70 -2.09 -3.70 -7.94
CA ALA A 70 -3.42 -3.15 -8.20
C ALA A 70 -3.79 -3.20 -9.68
N ILE A 71 -2.88 -2.76 -10.56
CA ILE A 71 -3.06 -2.74 -12.02
C ILE A 71 -3.31 -4.16 -12.53
N ASP A 72 -2.49 -5.12 -12.13
CA ASP A 72 -2.61 -6.51 -12.55
C ASP A 72 -3.88 -7.16 -11.97
N GLY A 73 -4.25 -6.84 -10.73
CA GLY A 73 -5.52 -7.29 -10.16
C GLY A 73 -6.74 -6.77 -10.94
N ILE A 74 -6.75 -5.47 -11.27
CA ILE A 74 -7.86 -4.83 -11.99
C ILE A 74 -7.95 -5.34 -13.44
N LYS A 75 -6.81 -5.48 -14.14
CA LYS A 75 -6.78 -5.96 -15.53
C LYS A 75 -7.32 -7.38 -15.70
N ASN A 76 -7.13 -8.23 -14.70
CA ASN A 76 -7.55 -9.63 -14.73
C ASN A 76 -8.91 -9.87 -14.02
N MET A 77 -9.57 -8.82 -13.54
CA MET A 77 -10.88 -8.92 -12.90
C MET A 77 -11.99 -9.03 -13.96
N ASP A 78 -13.05 -9.77 -13.63
CA ASP A 78 -14.30 -9.74 -14.40
C ASP A 78 -15.00 -8.39 -14.21
N ALA A 79 -15.00 -7.56 -15.26
CA ALA A 79 -15.59 -6.22 -15.23
C ALA A 79 -17.10 -6.24 -14.97
N SER A 80 -17.81 -7.34 -15.26
CA SER A 80 -19.25 -7.45 -14.99
C SER A 80 -19.58 -7.47 -13.49
N ARG A 81 -18.57 -7.72 -12.65
CA ARG A 81 -18.69 -7.84 -11.19
C ARG A 81 -18.31 -6.56 -10.44
N LEU A 82 -18.00 -5.48 -11.15
CA LEU A 82 -17.49 -4.23 -10.55
C LEU A 82 -18.49 -3.60 -9.56
N GLU A 83 -19.79 -3.76 -9.78
CA GLU A 83 -20.85 -3.22 -8.92
C GLU A 83 -21.22 -4.14 -7.74
N GLU A 84 -20.56 -5.30 -7.61
CA GLU A 84 -20.85 -6.23 -6.54
C GLU A 84 -20.47 -5.67 -5.16
N LYS A 85 -21.35 -5.88 -4.19
CA LYS A 85 -21.07 -5.56 -2.78
C LYS A 85 -20.19 -6.64 -2.18
N ASN A 86 -18.90 -6.37 -2.09
CA ASN A 86 -17.97 -7.26 -1.40
C ASN A 86 -18.12 -7.12 0.12
N LYS A 87 -18.38 -8.23 0.83
CA LYS A 87 -18.33 -8.25 2.30
C LYS A 87 -16.86 -8.22 2.72
N THR A 88 -16.33 -7.05 3.03
CA THR A 88 -14.99 -6.96 3.64
C THR A 88 -15.02 -7.71 4.98
N ARG A 89 -14.15 -8.73 5.15
CA ARG A 89 -13.92 -9.37 6.45
C ARG A 89 -13.59 -8.26 7.46
N GLN A 90 -14.43 -8.13 8.49
CA GLN A 90 -14.22 -7.14 9.56
C GLN A 90 -12.82 -7.34 10.14
N PHE A 91 -12.09 -6.24 10.29
CA PHE A 91 -10.79 -6.18 10.95
C PHE A 91 -10.94 -6.36 12.46
#